data_AF-A0A1Z8YEB5-F1
#
_entry.id   AF-A0A1Z8YEB5-F1
#
_cell.length_a   1.000
_cell.length_b   1.000
_cell.length_c   1.000
_cell.angle_alpha   90.00
_cell.angle_beta   90.00
_cell.angle_gamma   90.00
#
_symmetry.space_group_name_H-M   'P 1'
#
loop_
_entity.id
_entity.type
_entity.pdbx_description
1 polymer ?
#
loop_
_entity_poly.entity_id
_entity_poly.type
_entity_poly.pdbx_seq_one_letter_code
_entity_poly.pdbx_strand_id
1 'polypeptide(L)'
;MPKRLPGHGRGLPSCCGHRRVRIPSPERLNHVYGPGRTFGGSTEGVTSAMCRKALEAIERGDHEIEIWGDGTQRRAFTFITDAVEGIERVMRLETPDPVMISCRESTTINQLVDRIEEIDGVRFQRRCVSDDGAVFPHHDLDHDAAEKALGWEPQVKIAVGIRKTYEWIRDQACSSSEPARDDK
;
A
#
# COMPACT_ATOMS: atom_id res chain seq x y z
N MET A 1 -19.14 -65.19 20.61
CA MET A 1 -19.79 -63.96 20.11
C MET A 1 -20.27 -63.13 21.30
N PRO A 2 -19.50 -62.15 21.81
CA PRO A 2 -19.97 -61.29 22.90
C PRO A 2 -20.65 -60.02 22.33
N LYS A 3 -21.81 -59.69 22.90
CA LYS A 3 -22.68 -58.55 22.53
C LYS A 3 -22.04 -57.22 22.96
N ARG A 4 -22.00 -56.23 22.06
CA ARG A 4 -21.60 -54.83 22.37
C ARG A 4 -22.75 -54.08 23.04
N LEU A 5 -22.45 -53.33 24.10
CA LEU A 5 -23.33 -52.32 24.70
C LEU A 5 -23.21 -50.99 23.94
N PRO A 6 -24.29 -50.19 23.82
CA PRO A 6 -24.23 -48.89 23.14
C PRO A 6 -23.73 -47.81 24.11
N GLY A 7 -22.64 -47.14 23.73
CA GLY A 7 -22.13 -45.96 24.43
C GLY A 7 -22.98 -44.73 24.15
N HIS A 8 -23.63 -44.19 25.18
CA HIS A 8 -24.17 -42.83 25.17
C HIS A 8 -23.06 -41.82 25.46
N GLY A 9 -22.45 -41.29 24.39
CA GLY A 9 -21.59 -40.11 24.45
C GLY A 9 -22.45 -38.86 24.52
N ARG A 10 -22.69 -38.33 25.73
CA ARG A 10 -23.20 -36.97 25.93
C ARG A 10 -22.14 -35.98 25.43
N GLY A 11 -22.43 -35.31 24.31
CA GLY A 11 -21.62 -34.18 23.85
C GLY A 11 -21.68 -33.04 24.86
N LEU A 12 -20.53 -32.65 25.40
CA LEU A 12 -20.38 -31.44 26.19
C LEU A 12 -20.60 -30.22 25.27
N PRO A 13 -21.37 -29.21 25.68
CA PRO A 13 -21.50 -27.98 24.90
C PRO A 13 -20.17 -27.20 24.99
N SER A 14 -19.57 -26.87 23.84
CA SER A 14 -18.33 -26.08 23.78
C SER A 14 -18.59 -24.64 24.22
N CYS A 15 -18.54 -24.41 25.53
CA CYS A 15 -18.51 -23.09 26.15
C CYS A 15 -17.12 -22.49 25.95
N CYS A 16 -16.85 -21.91 24.79
CA CYS A 16 -15.62 -21.14 24.56
C CYS A 16 -15.79 -20.30 23.28
N GLY A 17 -16.33 -19.09 23.44
CA GLY A 17 -16.48 -18.08 22.38
C GLY A 17 -15.15 -17.50 21.92
N HIS A 18 -14.27 -18.34 21.35
CA HIS A 18 -13.10 -17.88 20.64
C HIS A 18 -13.57 -17.29 19.31
N ARG A 19 -13.71 -15.96 19.26
CA ARG A 19 -13.92 -15.26 18.00
C ARG A 19 -12.64 -15.44 17.19
N ARG A 20 -12.67 -16.26 16.13
CA ARG A 20 -11.54 -16.36 15.20
C ARG A 20 -11.42 -15.01 14.49
N VAL A 21 -10.51 -14.16 14.96
CA VAL A 21 -10.11 -12.96 14.23
C VAL A 21 -9.40 -13.44 12.97
N ARG A 22 -10.04 -13.29 11.80
CA ARG A 22 -9.35 -13.50 10.53
C ARG A 22 -8.56 -12.24 10.24
N ILE A 23 -7.25 -12.34 10.36
CA ILE A 23 -6.34 -11.30 9.89
C ILE A 23 -6.47 -11.27 8.36
N PRO A 24 -6.77 -10.11 7.74
CA PRO A 24 -6.78 -10.02 6.29
C PRO A 24 -5.40 -10.40 5.78
N SER A 25 -5.38 -11.32 4.82
CA SER A 25 -4.16 -11.79 4.21
C SER A 25 -3.54 -10.68 3.33
N PRO A 26 -2.20 -10.60 3.19
CA PRO A 26 -1.50 -9.49 2.52
C PRO A 26 -1.99 -9.20 1.10
N GLU A 27 -2.50 -10.22 0.41
CA GLU A 27 -3.09 -10.11 -0.92
C GLU A 27 -4.36 -9.24 -0.99
N ARG A 28 -4.83 -8.67 0.14
CA ARG A 28 -6.00 -7.78 0.21
C ARG A 28 -5.68 -6.28 0.15
N LEU A 29 -4.39 -5.90 0.16
CA LEU A 29 -3.96 -4.50 0.17
C LEU A 29 -3.33 -4.11 -1.17
N ASN A 30 -3.75 -2.96 -1.72
CA ASN A 30 -3.17 -2.45 -2.96
C ASN A 30 -2.35 -1.18 -2.72
N HIS A 31 -1.08 -1.23 -3.13
CA HIS A 31 -0.11 -0.12 -3.13
C HIS A 31 -0.30 0.90 -1.99
N VAL A 32 -0.26 0.41 -0.74
CA VAL A 32 -0.47 1.25 0.45
C VAL A 32 0.72 2.17 0.69
N TYR A 33 0.54 3.48 0.73
CA TYR A 33 1.64 4.45 0.87
C TYR A 33 1.36 5.47 1.98
N GLY A 34 2.40 6.14 2.47
CA GLY A 34 2.27 7.16 3.49
C GLY A 34 3.49 7.25 4.40
N PRO A 35 3.46 8.17 5.38
CA PRO A 35 4.47 8.25 6.43
C PRO A 35 4.67 6.92 7.15
N GLY A 36 5.92 6.62 7.52
CA GLY A 36 6.30 5.38 8.22
C GLY A 36 6.50 4.17 7.30
N ARG A 37 6.31 4.31 5.98
CA ARG A 37 6.73 3.30 5.00
C ARG A 37 8.26 3.28 4.89
N THR A 38 8.85 2.16 4.48
CA THR A 38 10.29 2.06 4.21
C THR A 38 10.81 3.21 3.35
N PHE A 39 11.93 3.78 3.78
CA PHE A 39 12.71 4.79 3.09
C PHE A 39 14.03 4.16 2.63
N GLY A 40 14.28 4.16 1.33
CA GLY A 40 15.46 3.51 0.73
C GLY A 40 15.43 1.97 0.71
N GLY A 41 16.35 1.38 -0.05
CA GLY A 41 16.52 -0.07 -0.16
C GLY A 41 15.56 -0.77 -1.12
N SER A 42 15.61 -2.10 -1.16
CA SER A 42 14.87 -2.95 -2.12
C SER A 42 13.38 -3.11 -1.82
N THR A 43 12.95 -2.78 -0.60
CA THR A 43 11.55 -2.90 -0.16
C THR A 43 10.80 -1.56 -0.21
N GLU A 44 11.46 -0.51 -0.73
CA GLU A 44 10.88 0.82 -0.90
C GLU A 44 9.69 0.79 -1.86
N GLY A 45 8.57 1.38 -1.44
CA GLY A 45 7.41 1.52 -2.32
C GLY A 45 7.67 2.56 -3.41
N VAL A 46 7.08 2.39 -4.60
CA VAL A 46 7.26 3.31 -5.73
C VAL A 46 6.99 4.77 -5.37
N THR A 47 5.99 5.04 -4.53
CA THR A 47 5.67 6.38 -4.05
C THR A 47 6.80 6.98 -3.22
N SER A 48 7.37 6.21 -2.29
CA SER A 48 8.50 6.67 -1.49
C SER A 48 9.74 6.87 -2.35
N ALA A 49 10.01 5.92 -3.25
CA ALA A 49 11.15 5.99 -4.16
C ALA A 49 11.11 7.24 -5.05
N MET A 50 9.93 7.58 -5.61
CA MET A 50 9.80 8.78 -6.45
C MET A 50 9.99 10.07 -5.65
N CYS A 51 9.43 10.16 -4.43
CA CYS A 51 9.65 11.32 -3.55
C CYS A 51 11.13 11.48 -3.18
N ARG A 52 11.80 10.37 -2.83
CA ARG A 52 13.23 10.38 -2.51
C ARG A 52 14.09 10.77 -3.71
N LYS A 53 13.86 10.16 -4.88
CA LYS A 53 14.56 10.51 -6.12
C LYS A 53 14.38 11.98 -6.50
N ALA A 54 13.20 12.55 -6.27
CA ALA A 54 12.94 13.97 -6.51
C ALA A 54 13.76 14.87 -5.58
N LEU A 55 13.80 14.56 -4.28
CA LEU A 55 14.65 15.27 -3.31
C LEU A 55 16.12 15.19 -3.69
N GLU A 56 16.62 13.99 -4.01
CA GLU A 56 17.99 13.78 -4.46
C GLU A 56 18.31 14.55 -5.75
N ALA A 57 17.37 14.61 -6.69
CA ALA A 57 17.55 15.35 -7.95
C ALA A 57 17.60 16.87 -7.74
N ILE A 58 16.81 17.39 -6.78
CA ILE A 58 16.88 18.79 -6.35
C ILE A 58 18.23 19.07 -5.69
N GLU A 59 18.69 18.19 -4.81
CA GLU A 59 19.97 18.35 -4.11
C GLU A 59 21.18 18.29 -5.05
N ARG A 60 21.16 17.39 -6.05
CA ARG A 60 22.18 17.31 -7.10
C ARG A 60 22.13 18.50 -8.07
N GLY A 61 20.98 19.15 -8.20
CA GLY A 61 20.76 20.29 -9.11
C GLY A 61 20.61 19.93 -10.60
N ASP A 62 20.61 18.65 -10.96
CA ASP A 62 20.38 18.19 -12.33
C ASP A 62 18.89 18.07 -12.68
N HIS A 63 18.02 18.03 -11.66
CA HIS A 63 16.58 17.81 -11.79
C HIS A 63 16.21 16.59 -12.66
N GLU A 64 17.04 15.55 -12.67
CA GLU A 64 16.76 14.30 -13.39
C GLU A 64 16.26 13.21 -12.44
N ILE A 65 15.14 12.57 -12.80
CA ILE A 65 14.59 11.42 -12.08
C ILE A 65 14.50 10.21 -13.00
N GLU A 66 14.85 9.04 -12.46
CA GLU A 66 14.72 7.78 -13.17
C GLU A 66 13.35 7.14 -12.93
N ILE A 67 12.68 6.81 -14.02
CA ILE A 67 11.40 6.08 -14.04
C ILE A 67 11.65 4.72 -14.71
N TRP A 68 11.28 3.63 -14.03
CA TRP A 68 11.29 2.30 -14.66
C TRP A 68 10.09 2.15 -15.60
N GLY A 69 10.35 1.73 -16.83
CA GLY A 69 9.37 1.74 -17.92
C GLY A 69 9.17 3.15 -18.50
N ASP A 70 8.02 3.37 -19.15
CA ASP A 70 7.67 4.64 -19.79
C ASP A 70 6.86 5.61 -18.91
N GLY A 71 6.59 5.23 -17.66
CA GLY A 71 5.82 6.02 -16.71
C GLY A 71 4.29 5.96 -16.94
N THR A 72 3.80 5.20 -17.92
CA THR A 72 2.37 5.06 -18.25
C THR A 72 1.66 3.98 -17.43
N GLN A 73 2.42 3.15 -16.70
CA GLN A 73 1.88 2.11 -15.84
C GLN A 73 0.97 2.73 -14.77
N ARG A 74 -0.21 2.15 -14.58
CA ARG A 74 -1.26 2.66 -13.68
C ARG A 74 -1.34 1.81 -12.43
N ARG A 75 -1.52 2.47 -11.28
CA ARG A 75 -1.74 1.85 -9.98
C ARG A 75 -2.79 2.61 -9.19
N ALA A 76 -3.59 1.86 -8.43
CA ALA A 76 -4.47 2.40 -7.40
C ALA A 76 -3.68 2.53 -6.09
N PHE A 77 -3.41 3.76 -5.67
CA PHE A 77 -2.66 4.06 -4.46
C PHE A 77 -3.60 4.30 -3.28
N THR A 78 -3.40 3.58 -2.17
CA THR A 78 -4.22 3.72 -0.96
C THR A 78 -3.40 4.39 0.14
N PHE A 79 -3.86 5.50 0.69
CA PHE A 79 -3.12 6.17 1.76
C PHE A 79 -3.18 5.35 3.06
N ILE A 80 -2.12 5.37 3.86
CA ILE A 80 -1.94 4.50 5.03
C ILE A 80 -3.08 4.59 6.04
N THR A 81 -3.62 5.78 6.31
CA THR A 81 -4.73 5.92 7.27
C THR A 81 -6.02 5.30 6.75
N ASP A 82 -6.28 5.43 5.45
CA ASP A 82 -7.43 4.78 4.81
C ASP A 82 -7.25 3.26 4.80
N ALA A 83 -6.04 2.78 4.55
CA ALA A 83 -5.73 1.36 4.58
C ALA A 83 -5.93 0.75 5.98
N VAL A 84 -5.46 1.42 7.03
CA VAL A 84 -5.64 0.98 8.43
C VAL A 84 -7.12 0.91 8.79
N GLU A 85 -7.89 1.94 8.45
CA GLU A 85 -9.33 1.97 8.68
C GLU A 85 -10.05 0.84 7.91
N GLY A 86 -9.69 0.62 6.65
CA GLY A 86 -10.21 -0.49 5.85
C GLY A 86 -9.92 -1.85 6.49
N ILE A 87 -8.70 -2.05 7.01
CA ILE A 87 -8.29 -3.29 7.68
C ILE A 87 -9.13 -3.49 8.95
N GLU A 88 -9.34 -2.43 9.73
CA GLU A 88 -10.19 -2.49 10.93
C GLU A 88 -11.61 -2.94 10.59
N ARG A 89 -12.22 -2.39 9.53
CA ARG A 89 -13.56 -2.78 9.11
C ARG A 89 -13.60 -4.22 8.60
N VAL A 90 -12.61 -4.64 7.80
CA VAL A 90 -12.52 -6.03 7.30
C VAL A 90 -12.39 -7.03 8.45
N MET A 91 -11.62 -6.72 9.49
CA MET A 91 -11.49 -7.58 10.67
C MET A 91 -12.81 -7.76 11.44
N ARG A 92 -13.77 -6.84 11.27
CA ARG A 92 -15.10 -6.90 11.89
C ARG A 92 -16.12 -7.64 11.02
N LEU A 93 -15.81 -7.94 9.76
CA LEU A 93 -16.71 -8.68 8.88
C LEU A 93 -16.71 -10.18 9.18
N GLU A 94 -17.90 -10.76 9.14
CA GLU A 94 -18.11 -12.21 9.18
C GLU A 94 -18.35 -12.78 7.78
N THR A 95 -17.69 -12.23 6.75
CA THR A 95 -17.76 -12.76 5.38
C THR A 95 -16.61 -13.70 5.08
N PRO A 96 -16.84 -14.84 4.38
CA PRO A 96 -15.75 -15.65 3.85
C PRO A 96 -15.04 -14.98 2.67
N ASP A 97 -15.67 -14.00 2.02
CA ASP A 97 -15.22 -13.46 0.74
C ASP A 97 -13.99 -12.55 0.88
N PRO A 98 -13.10 -12.53 -0.13
CA PRO A 98 -12.04 -11.55 -0.23
C PRO A 98 -12.61 -10.15 -0.41
N VAL A 99 -12.23 -9.24 0.49
CA VAL A 99 -12.53 -7.80 0.39
C VAL A 99 -11.20 -7.07 0.25
N MET A 100 -11.03 -6.42 -0.90
CA MET A 100 -9.82 -5.67 -1.25
C MET A 100 -9.91 -4.26 -0.70
N ILE A 101 -8.86 -3.78 -0.03
CA ILE A 101 -8.77 -2.40 0.46
C ILE A 101 -7.90 -1.64 -0.54
N SER A 102 -8.56 -0.91 -1.43
CA SER A 102 -7.93 -0.23 -2.56
C SER A 102 -8.69 1.04 -2.95
N CYS A 103 -8.00 2.00 -3.56
CA CYS A 103 -8.58 3.24 -4.08
C CYS A 103 -9.12 3.09 -5.50
N ARG A 104 -10.28 3.72 -5.79
CA ARG A 104 -10.89 3.74 -7.13
C ARG A 104 -10.13 4.60 -8.14
N GLU A 105 -9.41 5.60 -7.65
CA GLU A 105 -8.55 6.44 -8.49
C GLU A 105 -7.30 5.67 -8.87
N SER A 106 -7.08 5.49 -10.18
CA SER A 106 -5.81 5.01 -10.71
C SER A 106 -4.93 6.19 -11.12
N THR A 107 -3.64 6.09 -10.85
CA THR A 107 -2.66 7.13 -11.15
C THR A 107 -1.46 6.51 -11.85
N THR A 108 -0.96 7.17 -12.90
CA THR A 108 0.28 6.77 -13.58
C THR A 108 1.51 7.21 -12.80
N ILE A 109 2.67 6.62 -13.06
CA ILE A 109 3.91 7.10 -12.45
C ILE A 109 4.25 8.51 -12.93
N ASN A 110 3.97 8.84 -14.20
CA ASN A 110 4.11 10.20 -14.70
C ASN A 110 3.21 11.20 -13.94
N GLN A 111 1.95 10.85 -13.67
CA GLN A 111 1.06 11.69 -12.86
C GLN A 111 1.53 11.81 -11.41
N LEU A 112 2.09 10.74 -10.84
CA LEU A 112 2.71 10.80 -9.51
C LEU A 112 3.86 11.80 -9.48
N VAL A 113 4.72 11.79 -10.50
CA VAL A 113 5.79 12.78 -10.67
C VAL A 113 5.22 14.19 -10.83
N ASP A 114 4.19 14.38 -11.66
CA ASP A 114 3.55 15.68 -11.82
C ASP A 114 3.07 16.26 -10.47
N ARG A 115 2.53 15.41 -9.58
CA ARG A 115 2.13 15.85 -8.23
C ARG A 115 3.31 16.21 -7.32
N ILE A 116 4.47 15.59 -7.51
CA ILE A 116 5.69 15.96 -6.79
C ILE A 116 6.23 17.29 -7.31
N GLU A 117 6.24 17.48 -8.63
CA GLU A 117 6.60 18.75 -9.27
C GLU A 117 5.74 19.92 -8.76
N GLU A 118 4.43 19.69 -8.56
CA GLU A 118 3.51 20.66 -7.96
C GLU A 118 3.85 21.02 -6.50
N ILE A 119 4.50 20.13 -5.75
CA ILE A 119 4.86 20.36 -4.34
C ILE A 119 6.06 21.31 -4.24
N ASP A 120 7.12 21.08 -5.03
CA ASP A 120 8.35 21.89 -4.98
C ASP A 120 8.38 23.04 -5.97
N GLY A 121 7.47 23.07 -6.94
CA GLY A 121 7.49 24.07 -8.03
C GLY A 121 8.64 23.86 -9.01
N VAL A 122 9.12 22.62 -9.15
CA VAL A 122 10.24 22.22 -10.02
C VAL A 122 9.72 21.33 -11.15
N ARG A 123 10.39 21.31 -12.30
CA ARG A 123 10.13 20.35 -13.38
C ARG A 123 11.29 19.37 -13.49
N PHE A 124 10.98 18.08 -13.53
CA PHE A 124 12.00 17.05 -13.65
C PHE A 124 12.16 16.56 -15.08
N GLN A 125 13.41 16.34 -15.50
CA GLN A 125 13.72 15.52 -16.65
C GLN A 125 13.48 14.05 -16.28
N ARG A 126 12.60 13.37 -17.02
CA ARG A 126 12.21 11.99 -16.76
C ARG A 126 13.05 11.07 -17.62
N ARG A 127 14.00 10.37 -17.00
CA ARG A 127 14.81 9.34 -17.67
C ARG A 127 14.13 7.99 -17.53
N CYS A 128 13.49 7.54 -18.60
CA CYS A 128 12.90 6.20 -18.67
C CYS A 128 14.00 5.14 -18.81
N VAL A 129 14.04 4.19 -17.89
CA VAL A 129 14.97 3.04 -17.91
C VAL A 129 14.18 1.76 -18.16
N SER A 130 14.79 0.78 -18.85
CA SER A 130 14.16 -0.52 -19.09
C SER A 130 13.70 -1.14 -17.78
N ASP A 131 12.50 -1.69 -17.78
CA ASP A 131 11.97 -2.48 -16.67
C ASP A 131 12.14 -4.00 -16.87
N ASP A 132 12.68 -4.41 -18.02
CA ASP A 132 12.80 -5.81 -18.47
C ASP A 132 11.49 -6.61 -18.32
N GLY A 133 10.33 -5.93 -18.42
CA GLY A 133 9.02 -6.52 -18.22
C GLY A 133 8.64 -6.79 -16.75
N ALA A 134 9.43 -6.32 -15.78
CA ALA A 134 9.15 -6.46 -14.35
C ALA A 134 7.98 -5.59 -13.87
N VAL A 135 7.65 -4.52 -14.62
CA VAL A 135 6.54 -3.63 -14.28
C VAL A 135 5.29 -4.08 -15.03
N PHE A 136 4.30 -4.58 -14.27
CA PHE A 136 2.98 -4.86 -14.83
C PHE A 136 2.31 -3.56 -15.34
N PRO A 137 1.65 -3.56 -16.50
CA PRO A 137 1.08 -2.34 -17.06
C PRO A 137 -0.07 -1.76 -16.23
N HIS A 138 -0.93 -2.62 -15.68
CA HIS A 138 -2.10 -2.21 -14.90
C HIS A 138 -2.31 -3.13 -13.69
N HIS A 139 -2.70 -2.56 -12.56
CA HIS A 139 -3.09 -3.30 -11.35
C HIS A 139 -4.33 -2.63 -10.74
N ASP A 140 -5.39 -2.59 -11.53
CA ASP A 140 -6.70 -2.09 -11.14
C ASP A 140 -7.49 -3.26 -10.53
N LEU A 141 -8.09 -3.02 -9.37
CA LEU A 141 -8.81 -4.05 -8.61
C LEU A 141 -10.30 -3.72 -8.57
N ASP A 142 -11.12 -4.72 -8.29
CA ASP A 142 -12.54 -4.50 -8.02
C ASP A 142 -12.73 -3.78 -6.68
N HIS A 143 -13.24 -2.55 -6.74
CA HIS A 143 -13.50 -1.69 -5.58
C HIS A 143 -14.92 -1.83 -5.05
N ASP A 144 -15.85 -2.33 -5.87
CA ASP A 144 -17.27 -2.38 -5.54
C ASP A 144 -17.53 -3.35 -4.37
N ALA A 145 -16.70 -4.39 -4.25
CA ALA A 145 -16.80 -5.36 -3.17
C ALA A 145 -16.57 -4.71 -1.79
N ALA A 146 -15.62 -3.79 -1.68
CA ALA A 146 -15.33 -3.09 -0.43
C ALA A 146 -16.43 -2.10 -0.06
N GLU A 147 -16.90 -1.32 -1.03
CA GLU A 147 -18.00 -0.39 -0.80
C GLU A 147 -19.28 -1.13 -0.35
N LYS A 148 -19.65 -2.20 -1.05
CA LYS A 148 -20.85 -2.99 -0.73
C LYS A 148 -20.75 -3.72 0.60
N ALA A 149 -19.59 -4.29 0.92
CA ALA A 149 -19.43 -5.10 2.13
C ALA A 149 -19.13 -4.26 3.39
N LEU A 150 -18.42 -3.14 3.25
CA LEU A 150 -17.90 -2.35 4.38
C LEU A 150 -18.57 -0.98 4.52
N GLY A 151 -19.27 -0.48 3.50
CA GLY A 151 -19.66 0.93 3.42
C GLY A 151 -18.43 1.85 3.47
N TRP A 152 -17.31 1.41 2.90
CA TRP A 152 -16.02 2.07 2.99
C TRP A 152 -15.48 2.44 1.62
N GLU A 153 -14.94 3.65 1.54
CA GLU A 153 -14.09 4.13 0.46
C GLU A 153 -12.95 4.97 1.06
N PRO A 154 -11.76 4.99 0.44
CA PRO A 154 -10.66 5.84 0.90
C PRO A 154 -11.03 7.33 0.77
N GLN A 155 -10.70 8.10 1.80
CA GLN A 155 -11.08 9.51 1.89
C GLN A 155 -9.93 10.44 1.51
N VAL A 156 -8.68 9.98 1.60
CA VAL A 156 -7.51 10.80 1.33
C VAL A 156 -7.21 10.81 -0.17
N LYS A 157 -7.47 11.96 -0.80
CA LYS A 157 -7.08 12.21 -2.18
C LYS A 157 -5.58 12.04 -2.37
N ILE A 158 -5.18 11.48 -3.51
CA ILE A 158 -3.77 11.18 -3.77
C ILE A 158 -2.87 12.42 -3.68
N ALA A 159 -3.31 13.59 -4.15
CA ALA A 159 -2.55 14.85 -4.01
C ALA A 159 -2.18 15.17 -2.54
N VAL A 160 -3.10 14.93 -1.61
CA VAL A 160 -2.90 15.19 -0.18
C VAL A 160 -1.97 14.13 0.42
N GLY A 161 -2.20 12.86 0.09
CA GLY A 161 -1.37 11.77 0.57
C GLY A 161 0.08 11.88 0.11
N ILE A 162 0.30 12.25 -1.17
CA ILE A 162 1.65 12.45 -1.72
C ILE A 162 2.37 13.59 -1.02
N ARG A 163 1.70 14.72 -0.77
CA ARG A 163 2.29 15.83 -0.01
C ARG A 163 2.77 15.39 1.37
N LYS A 164 1.92 14.71 2.14
CA LYS A 164 2.29 14.19 3.48
C LYS A 164 3.44 13.20 3.42
N THR A 165 3.44 12.34 2.40
CA THR A 165 4.50 11.34 2.19
C THR A 165 5.82 12.03 1.85
N TYR A 166 5.78 13.02 0.96
CA TYR A 166 6.92 13.80 0.53
C TYR A 166 7.56 14.57 1.69
N GLU A 167 6.74 15.26 2.50
CA GLU A 167 7.20 15.96 3.70
C GLU A 167 7.88 15.00 4.68
N TRP A 168 7.26 13.84 4.94
CA TRP A 168 7.86 12.83 5.80
C TRP A 168 9.19 12.31 5.27
N ILE A 169 9.31 12.07 3.96
CA ILE A 169 10.55 11.60 3.33
C ILE A 169 11.64 12.66 3.39
N ARG A 170 11.29 13.94 3.21
CA ARG A 170 12.23 15.06 3.38
C ARG A 170 12.77 15.10 4.81
N ASP A 171 11.91 14.90 5.80
CA ASP A 171 12.32 14.85 7.20
C ASP A 171 13.22 13.63 7.46
N GLN A 172 12.89 12.46 6.88
CA GLN A 172 13.74 11.27 6.95
C GLN A 172 15.12 11.53 6.33
N ALA A 173 15.20 12.12 5.13
CA ALA A 173 16.45 12.42 4.46
C ALA A 173 17.34 13.38 5.28
N CYS A 174 16.73 14.36 5.96
CA CYS A 174 17.45 15.26 6.87
C CYS A 174 17.96 14.55 8.13
N SER A 175 17.19 13.59 8.67
CA SER A 175 17.56 12.82 9.86
C SER A 175 18.52 11.63 9.59
N SER A 176 18.56 11.11 8.36
CA SER A 176 19.32 9.91 7.95
C SER A 176 20.80 10.17 7.68
N SER A 177 21.35 11.28 8.18
CA SER A 177 22.81 11.46 8.27
C SER A 177 23.48 10.49 9.27
N GLU A 178 22.69 9.63 9.94
CA GLU A 178 23.15 8.43 10.63
C GLU A 178 22.81 7.16 9.83
N PRO A 179 23.74 6.20 9.69
CA PRO A 179 23.61 5.08 8.76
C PRO A 179 22.43 4.16 9.12
N ALA A 180 21.66 3.78 8.09
CA ALA A 180 20.50 2.89 8.17
C ALA A 180 20.84 1.58 8.90
N ARG A 181 20.01 1.24 9.89
CA ARG A 181 20.04 -0.08 10.52
C ARG A 181 19.37 -1.07 9.58
N ASP A 182 20.17 -1.96 9.01
CA ASP A 182 19.67 -3.17 8.35
C ASP A 182 19.05 -4.09 9.41
N ASP A 183 17.73 -4.15 9.45
CA ASP A 183 17.02 -5.20 10.19
C ASP A 183 17.05 -6.49 9.35
N LYS A 184 17.88 -7.45 9.78
CA LYS A 184 17.96 -8.83 9.27
C LYS A 184 16.90 -9.73 9.90
#